data_AF-H9N5M5-F1
#
_entry.id   AF-H9N5M5-F1
#
_cell.length_a   1.000
_cell.length_b   1.000
_cell.length_c   1.000
_cell.angle_alpha   90.00
_cell.angle_beta   90.00
_cell.angle_gamma   90.00
#
_symmetry.space_group_name_H-M   'P 1'
#
loop_
_entity.id
_entity.type
_entity.pdbx_description
1 polymer ?
#
loop_
_entity_poly.entity_id
_entity_poly.type
_entity_poly.pdbx_seq_one_letter_code
_entity_poly.pdbx_strand_id
1 'polypeptide(L)'
;LGGVIALVMSIMILFILPITPMNKFQGLQFYPLNQIMFWFYVTILILLTWIGAMPVEDPYVTLSQILTVIYFSYYFINPLILKLWDNLLN
;
A
#
# COMPACT_ATOMS: atom_id res chain seq x y z
N LEU A 1 -14.63 2.02 17.92
CA LEU A 1 -14.75 0.73 17.20
C LEU A 1 -13.96 0.72 15.89
N GLY A 2 -14.08 1.74 15.02
CA GLY A 2 -13.37 1.78 13.72
C GLY A 2 -11.85 1.60 13.78
N GLY A 3 -11.16 2.20 14.75
CA GLY A 3 -9.70 2.07 14.88
C GLY A 3 -9.21 0.63 15.11
N VAL A 4 -9.95 -0.17 15.90
CA VAL A 4 -9.60 -1.58 16.15
C VAL A 4 -9.78 -2.42 14.88
N ILE A 5 -10.85 -2.14 14.13
CA ILE A 5 -11.13 -2.81 12.85
C ILE A 5 -10.03 -2.48 11.83
N ALA A 6 -9.61 -1.21 11.74
CA ALA A 6 -8.52 -0.78 10.86
C ALA A 6 -7.19 -1.48 11.18
N LEU A 7 -6.89 -1.72 12.46
CA LEU A 7 -5.69 -2.43 12.89
C LEU A 7 -5.74 -3.90 12.49
N VAL A 8 -6.87 -4.58 12.70
CA VAL A 8 -7.00 -5.98 12.28
C VAL A 8 -6.93 -6.08 10.75
N MET A 9 -7.57 -5.16 10.03
CA MET A 9 -7.52 -5.11 8.57
C MET A 9 -6.12 -4.84 8.02
N SER A 10 -5.28 -4.04 8.68
CA SER A 10 -3.92 -3.77 8.19
C SER A 10 -3.00 -5.00 8.22
N ILE A 11 -3.31 -5.98 9.07
CA ILE A 11 -2.60 -7.27 9.09
C ILE A 11 -3.26 -8.24 8.11
N MET A 12 -4.59 -8.31 8.10
CA MET A 12 -5.31 -9.24 7.23
C MET A 12 -5.10 -8.96 5.74
N ILE A 13 -4.89 -7.70 5.36
CA ILE A 13 -4.68 -7.32 3.95
C ILE A 13 -3.43 -7.96 3.34
N LEU A 14 -2.46 -8.39 4.15
CA LEU A 14 -1.30 -9.13 3.68
C LEU A 14 -1.66 -10.50 3.10
N PHE A 15 -2.76 -11.13 3.54
CA PHE A 15 -3.24 -12.39 2.96
C PHE A 15 -3.78 -12.23 1.53
N ILE A 16 -4.05 -11.00 1.08
CA ILE A 16 -4.48 -10.72 -0.28
C ILE A 16 -3.30 -10.75 -1.27
N LEU A 17 -2.08 -10.43 -0.82
CA LEU A 17 -0.87 -10.43 -1.66
C LEU A 17 -0.60 -11.75 -2.41
N PRO A 18 -0.69 -12.95 -1.80
CA PRO A 18 -0.49 -14.20 -2.54
C PRO A 18 -1.64 -14.53 -3.51
N ILE A 19 -2.80 -13.90 -3.38
CA ILE A 19 -4.00 -14.15 -4.20
C ILE A 19 -4.08 -13.19 -5.40
N THR A 20 -3.41 -12.03 -5.33
CA THR A 20 -3.33 -11.10 -6.47
C THR A 20 -2.60 -11.73 -7.66
N PRO A 21 -3.03 -11.42 -8.90
CA PRO A 21 -2.57 -12.13 -10.09
C PRO A 21 -1.04 -12.11 -10.20
N MET A 22 -0.48 -13.30 -10.40
CA MET A 22 0.95 -13.51 -10.66
C MET A 22 1.34 -12.80 -11.95
N ASN A 23 2.26 -11.85 -11.82
CA ASN A 23 2.98 -11.26 -12.94
C ASN A 23 3.50 -12.34 -13.90
N LYS A 24 3.50 -12.04 -15.20
CA LYS A 24 4.17 -12.90 -16.20
C LYS A 24 5.67 -13.09 -15.90
N PHE A 25 6.31 -12.10 -15.27
CA PHE A 25 7.69 -12.18 -14.83
C PHE A 25 7.79 -12.21 -13.30
N GLN A 26 8.55 -13.18 -12.75
CA GLN A 26 8.70 -13.39 -11.31
C GLN A 26 9.45 -12.26 -10.57
N GLY A 27 10.04 -11.29 -11.28
CA GLY A 27 10.85 -10.22 -10.69
C GLY A 27 10.28 -8.82 -10.90
N LEU A 28 10.20 -8.03 -9.83
CA LEU A 28 9.94 -6.57 -9.89
C LEU A 28 10.98 -5.81 -10.73
N GLN A 29 12.14 -6.42 -11.02
CA GLN A 29 13.18 -5.84 -11.87
C GLN A 29 12.65 -5.47 -13.27
N PHE A 30 11.68 -6.22 -13.81
CA PHE A 30 11.10 -5.99 -15.13
C PHE A 30 9.90 -5.03 -15.12
N TYR A 31 9.49 -4.55 -13.94
CA TYR A 31 8.36 -3.62 -13.76
C TYR A 31 8.83 -2.33 -13.07
N PRO A 32 9.49 -1.39 -13.77
CA PRO A 32 10.02 -0.16 -13.19
C PRO A 32 8.92 0.69 -12.50
N LEU A 33 7.70 0.72 -13.05
CA LEU A 33 6.58 1.43 -12.46
C LEU A 33 6.20 0.86 -11.08
N ASN A 34 6.28 -0.46 -10.93
CA ASN A 34 6.01 -1.14 -9.66
C ASN A 34 7.12 -0.95 -8.62
N GLN A 35 8.38 -0.78 -9.05
CA GLN A 35 9.47 -0.45 -8.13
C GLN A 35 9.23 0.91 -7.48
N ILE A 36 8.84 1.92 -8.25
CA ILE A 36 8.51 3.26 -7.73
C ILE A 36 7.34 3.16 -6.74
N MET A 37 6.28 2.43 -7.11
CA MET A 37 5.12 2.22 -6.24
C MET A 37 5.49 1.51 -4.93
N PHE A 38 6.40 0.53 -4.97
CA PHE A 38 6.91 -0.14 -3.78
C PHE A 38 7.67 0.82 -2.84
N TRP A 39 8.59 1.63 -3.37
CA TRP A 39 9.32 2.62 -2.56
C TRP A 39 8.40 3.70 -1.97
N PHE A 40 7.36 4.09 -2.71
CA PHE A 40 6.34 4.98 -2.20
C PHE A 40 5.57 4.34 -1.03
N TYR A 41 5.19 3.07 -1.15
CA TYR A 41 4.54 2.31 -0.07
C TYR A 41 5.43 2.18 1.19
N VAL A 42 6.73 1.92 1.02
CA VAL A 42 7.69 1.90 2.14
C VAL A 42 7.74 3.26 2.84
N THR A 43 7.71 4.35 2.08
CA THR A 43 7.69 5.71 2.63
C THR A 43 6.42 5.97 3.45
N ILE A 44 5.26 5.52 2.97
CA ILE A 44 3.98 5.63 3.70
C ILE A 44 4.02 4.86 5.02
N LEU A 45 4.58 3.64 5.04
CA LEU A 45 4.73 2.85 6.27
C LEU A 45 5.59 3.58 7.32
N ILE A 46 6.69 4.21 6.89
CA ILE A 46 7.55 4.99 7.77
C ILE A 46 6.79 6.19 8.34
N LEU A 47 6.03 6.92 7.50
CA LEU A 47 5.23 8.07 7.94
C LEU A 47 4.11 7.67 8.91
N LEU A 48 3.41 6.56 8.66
CA LEU A 48 2.39 6.02 9.57
C LEU A 48 2.98 5.65 10.93
N THR A 49 4.16 5.03 10.94
CA THR A 49 4.87 4.69 12.18
C THR A 49 5.26 5.94 12.96
N TRP A 50 5.76 6.97 12.26
CA TRP A 50 6.13 8.23 12.87
C TRP A 50 4.93 8.98 13.47
N ILE A 51 3.82 9.07 12.74
CA ILE A 51 2.61 9.74 13.21
C ILE A 51 1.96 8.98 14.37
N GLY A 52 2.08 7.65 14.39
CA GLY A 52 1.59 6.84 15.51
C GLY A 52 2.27 7.17 16.85
N ALA A 53 3.47 7.77 16.84
CA ALA A 53 4.20 8.20 18.03
C ALA A 53 3.94 9.67 18.42
N MET A 54 3.23 10.43 17.57
CA MET A 54 2.92 11.85 17.79
C MET A 54 1.64 12.03 18.60
N PRO A 55 1.46 13.18 19.29
CA PRO A 55 0.23 13.48 20.00
C PRO A 55 -0.96 13.53 19.04
N VAL A 56 -2.14 13.14 19.54
CA VAL A 56 -3.40 13.10 18.78
C VAL A 56 -4.00 14.51 18.72
N GLU A 57 -3.32 15.41 18.03
CA GLU A 57 -3.71 16.80 17.81
C GLU A 57 -3.71 17.12 16.32
N ASP A 58 -4.49 18.13 15.92
CA ASP A 58 -4.39 18.67 14.57
C ASP A 58 -3.02 19.36 14.39
N PRO A 59 -2.31 19.14 13.27
CA PRO A 59 -2.77 18.55 12.00
C PRO A 59 -2.53 17.02 11.86
N TYR A 60 -1.94 16.36 12.85
CA TYR A 60 -1.50 14.95 12.75
C TYR A 60 -2.67 13.98 12.58
N VAL A 61 -3.83 14.29 13.17
CA VAL A 61 -5.04 13.48 13.00
C VAL A 61 -5.46 13.41 11.54
N THR A 62 -5.60 14.55 10.86
CA THR A 62 -5.97 14.60 9.44
C THR A 62 -4.93 13.91 8.55
N LEU A 63 -3.64 14.10 8.84
CA LEU A 63 -2.56 13.45 8.10
C LEU A 63 -2.59 11.93 8.24
N SER A 64 -2.85 11.42 9.45
CA SER A 64 -2.97 9.97 9.71
C SER A 64 -4.12 9.33 8.92
N GLN A 65 -5.25 10.03 8.80
CA GLN A 65 -6.41 9.55 8.04
C GLN A 65 -6.12 9.49 6.55
N ILE A 66 -5.46 10.51 6.00
CA ILE A 66 -5.06 10.53 4.58
C ILE A 66 -4.08 9.38 4.31
N LEU A 67 -3.06 9.20 5.16
CA LEU A 67 -2.06 8.15 4.96
C LEU A 67 -2.62 6.74 5.11
N THR A 68 -3.57 6.51 6.02
CA THR A 68 -4.24 5.21 6.14
C THR A 68 -5.09 4.89 4.90
N VAL A 69 -5.78 5.87 4.32
CA VAL A 69 -6.50 5.67 3.06
C VAL A 69 -5.55 5.32 1.92
N ILE A 70 -4.43 6.03 1.81
CA ILE A 70 -3.41 5.75 0.79
C ILE A 70 -2.83 4.35 0.99
N TYR A 71 -2.54 3.95 2.22
CA TYR A 71 -2.04 2.62 2.57
C TYR A 71 -2.97 1.50 2.09
N PHE A 72 -4.27 1.58 2.39
CA PHE A 72 -5.23 0.56 1.95
C PHE A 72 -5.43 0.57 0.43
N SER A 73 -5.40 1.74 -0.21
CA SER A 73 -5.57 1.86 -1.66
C SER A 73 -4.44 1.18 -2.45
N TYR A 74 -3.22 1.15 -1.91
CA TYR A 74 -2.05 0.54 -2.55
C TYR A 74 -2.29 -0.92 -2.94
N TYR A 75 -2.92 -1.70 -2.06
CA TYR A 75 -3.17 -3.12 -2.29
C TYR A 75 -4.12 -3.41 -3.46
N PHE A 76 -5.01 -2.47 -3.79
CA PHE A 76 -5.90 -2.58 -4.95
C PHE A 76 -5.26 -2.03 -6.22
N ILE A 77 -4.47 -0.95 -6.11
CA ILE A 77 -3.83 -0.29 -7.25
C ILE A 77 -2.68 -1.14 -7.80
N ASN A 78 -1.87 -1.75 -6.93
CA ASN A 78 -0.71 -2.55 -7.31
C ASN A 78 -1.03 -3.66 -8.35
N PRO A 79 -2.03 -4.55 -8.14
CA PRO A 79 -2.37 -5.57 -9.13
C PRO A 79 -2.94 -4.99 -10.44
N LEU A 80 -3.59 -3.83 -10.39
CA LEU A 80 -4.09 -3.16 -11.60
C LEU A 80 -2.92 -2.66 -12.46
N ILE A 81 -1.92 -2.03 -11.84
CA ILE A 81 -0.73 -1.55 -12.54
C ILE A 81 0.04 -2.71 -13.19
N LEU A 82 0.18 -3.82 -12.46
CA LEU A 82 0.83 -5.02 -12.97
C LEU A 82 0.13 -5.57 -14.21
N LYS A 83 -1.20 -5.70 -14.16
CA LYS A 83 -1.99 -6.13 -15.32
C LYS A 83 -1.91 -5.15 -16.49
N LEU A 84 -1.91 -3.84 -16.23
CA LEU A 84 -1.75 -2.82 -17.26
C LEU A 84 -0.39 -2.93 -17.94
N TRP A 85 0.69 -3.11 -17.17
CA TRP A 85 2.03 -3.29 -17.71
C TRP A 85 2.15 -4.59 -18.53
N ASP A 86 1.58 -5.69 -18.05
CA ASP A 86 1.54 -6.97 -18.76
C ASP A 86 0.74 -6.92 -20.07
N ASN A 87 -0.24 -6.02 -20.17
CA ASN A 87 -0.99 -5.75 -21.40
C ASN A 87 -0.21 -4.85 -22.37
N LEU A 88 0.64 -3.94 -21.87
CA LEU A 88 1.47 -3.09 -22.72
C LEU A 88 2.64 -3.85 -23.36
N LEU A 89 3.12 -4.91 -22.69
CA LEU A 89 4.22 -5.75 -23.19
C LEU A 89 3.77 -6.85 -24.17
N ASN A 90 2.45 -7.11 -24.28
CA ASN A 90 1.87 -8.09 -25.19
C ASN A 90 1.35 -7.42 -26.47
#